data_AF-A0A951KRJ1-F1
#
_entry.id   AF-A0A951KRJ1-F1
#
_cell.length_a   1.000
_cell.length_b   1.000
_cell.length_c   1.000
_cell.angle_alpha   90.00
_cell.angle_beta   90.00
_cell.angle_gamma   90.00
#
_symmetry.space_group_name_H-M   'P 1'
#
loop_
_entity.id
_entity.type
_entity.pdbx_description
1 polymer ?
#
loop_
_entity_poly.entity_id
_entity_poly.type
_entity_poly.pdbx_seq_one_letter_code
_entity_poly.pdbx_strand_id
1 'polypeptide(L)'
;GTDTQYNTVAGNYFGVSADGTKSVPNTGSGITFEDRVDSNYAYNNVIVNNGTSGIFFFILATRNEVVNNKIGVGPNGTTPMPNGTTTEIDPYYERSGVVIMGGSQHNLIKGNIIANHPGDAIILKNTSNDENGQYGETFYNTLSQNTTYNNGATEEDDVEGDGIILKPFYHSNNTVTYPNEGIRQPTISAAATNQVRGNSKLRSNAACANCTIEIFIADKSSTNDPSGDNAGEGRTYVTNGTTDSSGNFSIGVCGTTTLNQGQIVTITSTDTKGNTSQFSANVAVGAAVTPDPCAEPSPTPSPSPSPSPTPSATPSPTPSPSPSPSPSPSPGLPLPPRVWFPLVKP
;
A
#
# COMPACT_ATOMS: atom_id res chain seq x y z
N GLY A 1 -25.62 -0.37 3.81
CA GLY A 1 -26.61 -1.01 4.72
C GLY A 1 -25.88 -1.93 5.67
N THR A 2 -26.31 -2.00 6.94
CA THR A 2 -25.52 -2.53 8.08
C THR A 2 -25.08 -3.99 7.99
N ASP A 3 -25.61 -4.77 7.05
CA ASP A 3 -25.22 -6.18 6.81
C ASP A 3 -24.57 -6.39 5.43
N THR A 4 -24.24 -5.32 4.71
CA THR A 4 -23.60 -5.41 3.39
C THR A 4 -22.13 -5.76 3.57
N GLN A 5 -21.82 -7.03 3.28
CA GLN A 5 -20.46 -7.56 3.38
C GLN A 5 -20.13 -8.55 2.26
N TYR A 6 -18.84 -8.68 1.95
CA TYR A 6 -18.31 -9.62 0.96
C TYR A 6 -18.84 -9.39 -0.47
N ASN A 7 -19.19 -8.15 -0.82
CA ASN A 7 -19.61 -7.80 -2.18
C ASN A 7 -18.40 -7.36 -3.01
N THR A 8 -18.48 -7.60 -4.31
CA THR A 8 -17.46 -7.17 -5.27
C THR A 8 -18.07 -6.27 -6.34
N VAL A 9 -17.57 -5.04 -6.42
CA VAL A 9 -17.83 -4.08 -7.49
C VAL A 9 -16.58 -4.04 -8.36
N ALA A 10 -16.58 -4.74 -9.50
CA ALA A 10 -15.38 -4.86 -10.32
C ALA A 10 -15.59 -4.61 -11.82
N GLY A 11 -14.66 -3.89 -12.44
CA GLY A 11 -14.63 -3.65 -13.89
C GLY A 11 -15.75 -2.74 -14.42
N ASN A 12 -16.42 -1.99 -13.54
CA ASN A 12 -17.56 -1.14 -13.90
C ASN A 12 -17.13 0.28 -14.27
N TYR A 13 -18.02 0.99 -14.96
CA TYR A 13 -17.84 2.35 -15.43
C TYR A 13 -18.89 3.23 -14.77
N PHE A 14 -18.45 4.18 -13.94
CA PHE A 14 -19.30 5.12 -13.21
C PHE A 14 -19.09 6.53 -13.74
N GLY A 15 -20.18 7.23 -14.05
CA GLY A 15 -20.18 8.61 -14.54
C GLY A 15 -19.69 8.78 -16.00
N VAL A 16 -19.57 7.69 -16.75
CA VAL A 16 -19.17 7.66 -18.16
C VAL A 16 -19.97 6.60 -18.92
N SER A 17 -20.16 6.80 -20.23
CA SER A 17 -20.79 5.82 -21.11
C SER A 17 -20.03 4.49 -21.13
N ALA A 18 -20.73 3.42 -21.56
CA ALA A 18 -20.18 2.06 -21.58
C ALA A 18 -18.95 1.89 -22.48
N ASP A 19 -18.78 2.74 -23.50
CA ASP A 19 -17.58 2.80 -24.35
C ASP A 19 -16.45 3.65 -23.73
N GLY A 20 -16.72 4.31 -22.60
CA GLY A 20 -15.76 5.11 -21.85
C GLY A 20 -15.44 6.48 -22.43
N THR A 21 -16.22 6.98 -23.41
CA THR A 21 -15.88 8.20 -24.16
C THR A 21 -16.69 9.42 -23.76
N LYS A 22 -17.94 9.25 -23.33
CA LYS A 22 -18.89 10.34 -23.06
C LYS A 22 -19.18 10.45 -21.58
N SER A 23 -19.09 11.66 -21.02
CA SER A 23 -19.52 11.94 -19.64
C SER A 23 -21.02 11.68 -19.47
N VAL A 24 -21.37 10.92 -18.43
CA VAL A 24 -22.75 10.60 -18.02
C VAL A 24 -22.83 10.76 -16.50
N PRO A 25 -22.73 11.99 -15.99
CA PRO A 25 -22.50 12.25 -14.56
C PRO A 25 -23.70 11.80 -13.71
N ASN A 26 -23.41 11.33 -12.49
CA ASN A 26 -24.41 11.29 -11.43
C ASN A 26 -24.27 12.54 -10.54
N THR A 27 -25.21 12.78 -9.63
CA THR A 27 -25.17 13.95 -8.73
C THR A 27 -24.36 13.70 -7.45
N GLY A 28 -24.08 12.44 -7.12
CA GLY A 28 -23.44 12.02 -5.87
C GLY A 28 -22.00 11.56 -6.08
N SER A 29 -21.57 10.57 -5.29
CA SER A 29 -20.28 9.90 -5.49
C SER A 29 -20.43 8.71 -6.44
N GLY A 30 -19.32 8.23 -7.00
CA GLY A 30 -19.34 7.04 -7.87
C GLY A 30 -19.66 5.76 -7.11
N ILE A 31 -18.87 5.46 -6.08
CA ILE A 31 -19.07 4.31 -5.19
C ILE A 31 -19.10 4.80 -3.74
N THR A 32 -20.08 4.32 -2.96
CA THR A 32 -20.17 4.62 -1.53
C THR A 32 -20.05 3.35 -0.68
N PHE A 33 -19.33 3.45 0.43
CA PHE A 33 -19.28 2.46 1.50
C PHE A 33 -19.94 3.09 2.72
N GLU A 34 -21.22 2.79 2.94
CA GLU A 34 -22.07 3.53 3.89
C GLU A 34 -22.91 2.63 4.79
N ASP A 35 -23.00 3.03 6.06
CA ASP A 35 -23.73 2.37 7.14
C ASP A 35 -23.12 1.02 7.54
N ARG A 36 -21.96 1.05 8.18
CA ARG A 36 -21.30 -0.11 8.81
C ARG A 36 -21.00 -1.27 7.84
N VAL A 37 -20.80 -0.97 6.55
CA VAL A 37 -20.44 -2.00 5.57
C VAL A 37 -19.05 -2.54 5.84
N ASP A 38 -18.88 -3.84 5.61
CA ASP A 38 -17.66 -4.54 6.01
C ASP A 38 -17.13 -5.49 4.94
N SER A 39 -15.82 -5.56 4.75
CA SER A 39 -15.20 -6.57 3.86
C SER A 39 -15.75 -6.58 2.43
N ASN A 40 -16.00 -5.42 1.84
CA ASN A 40 -16.41 -5.27 0.43
C ASN A 40 -15.24 -4.79 -0.44
N TYR A 41 -15.31 -5.06 -1.74
CA TYR A 41 -14.21 -4.88 -2.67
C TYR A 41 -14.64 -4.03 -3.87
N ALA A 42 -13.99 -2.89 -4.09
CA ALA A 42 -14.07 -2.11 -5.33
C ALA A 42 -12.77 -2.27 -6.12
N TYR A 43 -12.82 -2.95 -7.28
CA TYR A 43 -11.64 -3.34 -8.02
C TYR A 43 -11.68 -3.00 -9.52
N ASN A 44 -10.61 -2.42 -10.07
CA ASN A 44 -10.50 -2.14 -11.52
C ASN A 44 -11.68 -1.38 -12.14
N ASN A 45 -12.38 -0.53 -11.39
CA ASN A 45 -13.46 0.30 -11.93
C ASN A 45 -12.90 1.60 -12.54
N VAL A 46 -13.67 2.22 -13.44
CA VAL A 46 -13.46 3.60 -13.94
C VAL A 46 -14.50 4.49 -13.28
N ILE A 47 -14.06 5.49 -12.52
CA ILE A 47 -14.91 6.31 -11.65
C ILE A 47 -14.61 7.78 -11.93
N VAL A 48 -15.45 8.39 -12.76
CA VAL A 48 -15.17 9.68 -13.39
C VAL A 48 -16.43 10.52 -13.51
N ASN A 49 -16.29 11.85 -13.61
CA ASN A 49 -17.41 12.79 -13.80
C ASN A 49 -18.56 12.68 -12.79
N ASN A 50 -18.35 12.11 -11.61
CA ASN A 50 -19.39 12.10 -10.58
C ASN A 50 -19.53 13.49 -9.94
N GLY A 51 -20.72 13.81 -9.43
CA GLY A 51 -21.02 15.14 -8.92
C GLY A 51 -20.14 15.57 -7.75
N THR A 52 -19.87 14.63 -6.83
CA THR A 52 -19.03 14.81 -5.64
C THR A 52 -17.77 13.96 -5.77
N SER A 53 -17.28 13.35 -4.69
CA SER A 53 -16.08 12.51 -4.71
C SER A 53 -16.21 11.25 -5.59
N GLY A 54 -15.08 10.68 -5.99
CA GLY A 54 -15.08 9.40 -6.72
C GLY A 54 -15.59 8.26 -5.83
N ILE A 55 -14.96 8.07 -4.68
CA ILE A 55 -15.32 7.06 -3.68
C ILE A 55 -15.50 7.71 -2.32
N PHE A 56 -16.56 7.33 -1.60
CA PHE A 56 -16.91 7.92 -0.32
C PHE A 56 -17.17 6.84 0.74
N PHE A 57 -16.39 6.85 1.82
CA PHE A 57 -16.62 6.00 2.99
C PHE A 57 -17.27 6.82 4.10
N PHE A 58 -18.38 6.30 4.61
CA PHE A 58 -19.22 7.01 5.56
C PHE A 58 -19.83 6.06 6.58
N ILE A 59 -19.98 6.54 7.81
CA ILE A 59 -20.60 5.82 8.94
C ILE A 59 -19.99 4.42 9.13
N LEU A 60 -18.83 4.37 9.79
CA LEU A 60 -18.22 3.15 10.34
C LEU A 60 -17.94 2.04 9.29
N ALA A 61 -17.66 2.40 8.04
CA ALA A 61 -17.27 1.44 7.01
C ALA A 61 -15.90 0.83 7.34
N THR A 62 -15.82 -0.51 7.40
CA THR A 62 -14.67 -1.20 7.98
C THR A 62 -14.12 -2.30 7.09
N ARG A 63 -12.80 -2.50 7.02
CA ARG A 63 -12.18 -3.63 6.27
C ARG A 63 -12.55 -3.72 4.79
N ASN A 64 -12.96 -2.62 4.16
CA ASN A 64 -13.25 -2.62 2.72
C ASN A 64 -11.98 -2.29 1.93
N GLU A 65 -11.92 -2.77 0.69
CA GLU A 65 -10.76 -2.62 -0.18
C GLU A 65 -11.14 -1.88 -1.47
N VAL A 66 -10.36 -0.85 -1.79
CA VAL A 66 -10.43 -0.09 -3.04
C VAL A 66 -9.10 -0.27 -3.74
N VAL A 67 -9.09 -1.12 -4.76
CA VAL A 67 -7.85 -1.59 -5.37
C VAL A 67 -7.84 -1.41 -6.88
N ASN A 68 -6.76 -0.82 -7.41
CA ASN A 68 -6.49 -0.69 -8.85
C ASN A 68 -7.60 0.00 -9.68
N ASN A 69 -8.39 0.88 -9.05
CA ASN A 69 -9.39 1.67 -9.74
C ASN A 69 -8.74 2.87 -10.45
N LYS A 70 -9.41 3.37 -11.49
CA LYS A 70 -9.11 4.61 -12.21
C LYS A 70 -10.12 5.66 -11.75
N ILE A 71 -9.66 6.62 -10.97
CA ILE A 71 -10.50 7.63 -10.32
C ILE A 71 -10.06 8.99 -10.85
N GLY A 72 -10.97 9.69 -11.54
CA GLY A 72 -10.68 10.97 -12.18
C GLY A 72 -9.88 10.88 -13.49
N VAL A 73 -9.63 9.66 -13.98
CA VAL A 73 -9.06 9.37 -15.30
C VAL A 73 -9.90 8.36 -16.06
N GLY A 74 -10.01 8.54 -17.38
CA GLY A 74 -10.74 7.65 -18.27
C GLY A 74 -10.12 6.25 -18.37
N PRO A 75 -10.73 5.34 -19.16
CA PRO A 75 -10.34 3.93 -19.21
C PRO A 75 -8.91 3.67 -19.68
N ASN A 76 -8.29 4.60 -20.41
CA ASN A 76 -6.87 4.52 -20.76
C ASN A 76 -5.92 4.81 -19.59
N GLY A 77 -6.44 5.25 -18.45
CA GLY A 77 -5.68 5.61 -17.25
C GLY A 77 -5.01 6.99 -17.33
N THR A 78 -5.26 7.78 -18.37
CA THR A 78 -4.53 9.04 -18.60
C THR A 78 -5.42 10.21 -19.04
N THR A 79 -6.54 9.97 -19.72
CA THR A 79 -7.46 11.05 -20.12
C THR A 79 -8.10 11.66 -18.88
N PRO A 80 -7.93 12.97 -18.61
CA PRO A 80 -8.56 13.61 -17.44
C PRO A 80 -10.09 13.56 -17.55
N MET A 81 -10.75 13.03 -16.52
CA MET A 81 -12.21 12.98 -16.40
C MET A 81 -12.59 13.09 -14.91
N PRO A 82 -12.42 14.28 -14.31
CA PRO A 82 -12.44 14.43 -12.86
C PRO A 82 -13.83 14.19 -12.26
N ASN A 83 -13.86 13.69 -11.03
CA ASN A 83 -15.07 13.77 -10.19
C ASN A 83 -15.17 15.17 -9.57
N GLY A 84 -16.23 15.45 -8.82
CA GLY A 84 -16.45 16.74 -8.19
C GLY A 84 -17.00 17.79 -9.17
N THR A 85 -17.87 17.39 -10.09
CA THR A 85 -18.40 18.29 -11.12
C THR A 85 -19.46 19.26 -10.61
N THR A 86 -20.01 19.04 -9.42
CA THR A 86 -20.97 19.99 -8.83
C THR A 86 -20.26 21.25 -8.37
N THR A 87 -20.97 22.37 -8.41
CA THR A 87 -20.57 23.64 -7.78
C THR A 87 -21.22 23.80 -6.40
N GLU A 88 -21.96 22.79 -5.95
CA GLU A 88 -22.65 22.81 -4.66
C GLU A 88 -21.62 22.55 -3.56
N ILE A 89 -21.44 23.54 -2.68
CA ILE A 89 -20.50 23.49 -1.57
C ILE A 89 -21.30 23.00 -0.35
N ASP A 90 -21.42 21.67 -0.22
CA ASP A 90 -21.86 21.06 1.03
C ASP A 90 -20.61 20.73 1.87
N PRO A 91 -20.52 21.17 3.13
CA PRO A 91 -19.35 20.91 3.98
C PRO A 91 -19.07 19.43 4.25
N TYR A 92 -20.03 18.53 4.01
CA TYR A 92 -19.86 17.09 4.12
C TYR A 92 -19.33 16.44 2.84
N TYR A 93 -19.69 16.96 1.67
CA TYR A 93 -19.33 16.37 0.39
C TYR A 93 -18.10 17.05 -0.20
N GLU A 94 -16.98 16.34 -0.14
CA GLU A 94 -15.75 16.78 -0.80
C GLU A 94 -15.82 16.52 -2.30
N ARG A 95 -14.94 17.21 -3.01
CA ARG A 95 -14.74 17.04 -4.46
C ARG A 95 -13.41 16.31 -4.75
N SER A 96 -13.04 15.40 -3.85
CA SER A 96 -11.80 14.62 -3.84
C SER A 96 -11.91 13.29 -4.59
N GLY A 97 -10.80 12.61 -4.81
CA GLY A 97 -10.80 11.27 -5.38
C GLY A 97 -11.45 10.23 -4.45
N VAL A 98 -10.91 10.12 -3.23
CA VAL A 98 -11.39 9.21 -2.19
C VAL A 98 -11.54 9.97 -0.88
N VAL A 99 -12.69 9.82 -0.23
CA VAL A 99 -12.93 10.38 1.11
C VAL A 99 -13.17 9.26 2.09
N ILE A 100 -12.51 9.30 3.23
CA ILE A 100 -12.76 8.38 4.34
C ILE A 100 -13.14 9.17 5.58
N MET A 101 -14.36 8.96 6.09
CA MET A 101 -14.84 9.67 7.28
C MET A 101 -15.90 8.88 8.05
N GLY A 102 -16.52 9.52 9.05
CA GLY A 102 -17.60 8.92 9.82
C GLY A 102 -17.16 7.74 10.69
N GLY A 103 -15.90 7.73 11.13
CA GLY A 103 -15.33 6.64 11.93
C GLY A 103 -15.07 5.37 11.14
N SER A 104 -14.90 5.48 9.81
CA SER A 104 -14.52 4.37 8.95
C SER A 104 -13.07 3.96 9.20
N GLN A 105 -12.80 2.68 9.40
CA GLN A 105 -11.50 2.19 9.88
C GLN A 105 -11.03 0.94 9.14
N HIS A 106 -9.73 0.64 9.20
CA HIS A 106 -9.18 -0.61 8.64
C HIS A 106 -9.45 -0.82 7.14
N ASN A 107 -9.72 0.24 6.38
CA ASN A 107 -9.91 0.13 4.94
C ASN A 107 -8.56 0.18 4.21
N LEU A 108 -8.48 -0.48 3.07
CA LEU A 108 -7.30 -0.51 2.22
C LEU A 108 -7.58 0.25 0.91
N ILE A 109 -6.82 1.30 0.64
CA ILE A 109 -6.81 2.00 -0.64
C ILE A 109 -5.48 1.71 -1.30
N LYS A 110 -5.45 0.87 -2.35
CA LYS A 110 -4.20 0.40 -2.92
C LYS A 110 -4.12 0.39 -4.44
N GLY A 111 -3.01 0.86 -5.00
CA GLY A 111 -2.70 0.70 -6.42
C GLY A 111 -3.64 1.47 -7.37
N ASN A 112 -4.46 2.39 -6.84
CA ASN A 112 -5.40 3.17 -7.66
C ASN A 112 -4.65 4.30 -8.39
N ILE A 113 -5.18 4.72 -9.53
CA ILE A 113 -4.84 6.01 -10.16
C ILE A 113 -5.89 7.01 -9.70
N ILE A 114 -5.48 8.08 -9.02
CA ILE A 114 -6.36 9.09 -8.43
C ILE A 114 -5.87 10.47 -8.84
N ALA A 115 -6.52 11.10 -9.81
CA ALA A 115 -5.97 12.29 -10.43
C ALA A 115 -7.02 13.27 -10.94
N ASN A 116 -6.59 14.52 -11.13
CA ASN A 116 -7.35 15.62 -11.73
C ASN A 116 -8.52 16.15 -10.89
N HIS A 117 -8.65 15.72 -9.63
CA HIS A 117 -9.77 16.16 -8.80
C HIS A 117 -9.61 17.64 -8.44
N PRO A 118 -10.73 18.39 -8.36
CA PRO A 118 -10.70 19.78 -7.93
C PRO A 118 -10.25 19.95 -6.46
N GLY A 119 -10.49 18.95 -5.60
CA GLY A 119 -9.90 18.84 -4.25
C GLY A 119 -8.87 17.70 -4.19
N ASP A 120 -8.57 17.21 -2.99
CA ASP A 120 -7.51 16.21 -2.73
C ASP A 120 -7.62 14.89 -3.50
N ALA A 121 -6.50 14.17 -3.65
CA ALA A 121 -6.55 12.77 -4.09
C ALA A 121 -7.26 11.88 -3.06
N ILE A 122 -6.79 11.89 -1.81
CA ILE A 122 -7.36 11.11 -0.71
C ILE A 122 -7.43 11.99 0.54
N ILE A 123 -8.63 12.19 1.06
CA ILE A 123 -8.85 12.92 2.31
C ILE A 123 -9.45 12.01 3.37
N LEU A 124 -8.88 12.05 4.57
CA LEU A 124 -9.42 11.41 5.76
C LEU A 124 -9.92 12.50 6.71
N LYS A 125 -11.07 12.25 7.35
CA LYS A 125 -11.65 13.17 8.34
C LYS A 125 -12.18 12.43 9.56
N ASN A 126 -12.07 13.06 10.73
CA ASN A 126 -12.71 12.58 11.95
C ASN A 126 -14.12 13.15 12.18
N THR A 127 -14.71 13.82 11.18
CA THR A 127 -16.10 14.28 11.22
C THR A 127 -17.07 13.14 10.93
N SER A 128 -18.21 13.12 11.62
CA SER A 128 -19.40 12.32 11.28
C SER A 128 -20.62 13.22 11.13
N ASN A 129 -21.77 12.69 10.69
CA ASN A 129 -23.03 13.43 10.73
C ASN A 129 -23.58 13.56 12.16
N ASP A 130 -24.60 14.41 12.27
CA ASP A 130 -25.38 14.69 13.47
C ASP A 130 -26.04 13.43 14.07
N GLU A 131 -26.38 12.45 13.23
CA GLU A 131 -27.03 11.20 13.65
C GLU A 131 -26.13 10.33 14.53
N ASN A 132 -24.81 10.48 14.44
CA ASN A 132 -23.83 9.72 15.21
C ASN A 132 -22.97 10.60 16.14
N GLY A 133 -23.41 11.82 16.45
CA GLY A 133 -22.73 12.69 17.41
C GLY A 133 -21.53 13.47 16.85
N GLN A 134 -21.51 13.74 15.53
CA GLN A 134 -20.56 14.59 14.80
C GLN A 134 -19.08 14.17 14.82
N TYR A 135 -18.70 13.16 15.59
CA TYR A 135 -17.35 12.66 15.74
C TYR A 135 -17.25 11.18 15.40
N GLY A 136 -16.30 10.84 14.52
CA GLY A 136 -15.94 9.46 14.21
C GLY A 136 -14.42 9.30 14.14
N GLU A 137 -13.87 8.36 14.90
CA GLU A 137 -12.44 8.02 14.87
C GLU A 137 -12.09 7.31 13.56
N THR A 138 -11.57 8.02 12.56
CA THR A 138 -11.24 7.45 11.24
C THR A 138 -9.78 6.99 11.23
N PHE A 139 -9.51 5.86 11.87
CA PHE A 139 -8.16 5.32 12.12
C PHE A 139 -7.84 4.07 11.31
N TYR A 140 -6.55 3.70 11.29
CA TYR A 140 -6.06 2.42 10.78
C TYR A 140 -6.34 2.16 9.29
N ASN A 141 -6.58 3.22 8.52
CA ASN A 141 -6.81 3.12 7.09
C ASN A 141 -5.47 3.15 6.34
N THR A 142 -5.19 2.08 5.61
CA THR A 142 -3.92 1.89 4.90
C THR A 142 -4.03 2.39 3.47
N LEU A 143 -3.14 3.30 3.10
CA LEU A 143 -3.01 3.85 1.76
C LEU A 143 -1.67 3.37 1.20
N SER A 144 -1.67 2.62 0.11
CA SER A 144 -0.44 1.99 -0.40
C SER A 144 -0.37 2.05 -1.92
N GLN A 145 0.77 2.46 -2.47
CA GLN A 145 1.06 2.38 -3.91
C GLN A 145 0.02 3.07 -4.81
N ASN A 146 -0.75 4.03 -4.32
CA ASN A 146 -1.66 4.81 -5.15
C ASN A 146 -0.84 5.82 -5.97
N THR A 147 -1.12 5.89 -7.26
CA THR A 147 -0.63 6.96 -8.13
C THR A 147 -1.55 8.17 -7.99
N THR A 148 -1.02 9.27 -7.48
CA THR A 148 -1.75 10.53 -7.35
C THR A 148 -1.04 11.67 -8.07
N TYR A 149 -1.79 12.53 -8.76
CA TYR A 149 -1.25 13.68 -9.51
C TYR A 149 -2.36 14.65 -9.94
N ASN A 150 -2.00 15.92 -10.10
CA ASN A 150 -2.86 17.00 -10.57
C ASN A 150 -4.20 17.12 -9.81
N ASN A 151 -4.24 16.75 -8.53
CA ASN A 151 -5.39 17.01 -7.66
C ASN A 151 -5.28 18.41 -7.04
N GLY A 152 -6.30 18.88 -6.30
CA GLY A 152 -6.28 20.17 -5.59
C GLY A 152 -6.36 21.43 -6.47
N ALA A 153 -6.60 21.28 -7.78
CA ALA A 153 -6.47 22.36 -8.76
C ALA A 153 -7.41 23.58 -8.57
N THR A 154 -8.36 23.54 -7.63
CA THR A 154 -9.33 24.63 -7.40
C THR A 154 -9.53 25.03 -5.94
N GLU A 155 -8.81 24.46 -4.98
CA GLU A 155 -8.89 24.91 -3.60
C GLU A 155 -8.05 26.19 -3.45
N GLU A 156 -8.69 27.35 -3.60
CA GLU A 156 -8.04 28.68 -3.58
C GLU A 156 -7.28 29.00 -2.27
N ASP A 157 -7.51 28.21 -1.22
CA ASP A 157 -6.93 28.38 0.12
C ASP A 157 -6.04 27.20 0.56
N ASP A 158 -5.75 26.24 -0.34
CA ASP A 158 -4.99 25.06 0.09
C ASP A 158 -3.48 25.32 0.17
N VAL A 159 -2.99 25.33 1.39
CA VAL A 159 -1.57 25.40 1.77
C VAL A 159 -1.05 24.02 2.21
N GLU A 160 -1.91 22.99 2.25
CA GLU A 160 -1.57 21.61 2.59
C GLU A 160 -1.63 20.75 1.32
N GLY A 161 -0.55 20.03 0.98
CA GLY A 161 -0.39 19.46 -0.37
C GLY A 161 -1.49 18.50 -0.85
N ASP A 162 -1.81 18.58 -2.15
CA ASP A 162 -3.00 18.06 -2.84
C ASP A 162 -3.22 16.52 -2.87
N GLY A 163 -2.35 15.75 -2.20
CA GLY A 163 -2.28 14.30 -2.30
C GLY A 163 -3.11 13.57 -1.25
N ILE A 164 -2.48 13.27 -0.12
CA ILE A 164 -3.11 12.62 1.03
C ILE A 164 -3.25 13.65 2.13
N ILE A 165 -4.47 13.91 2.58
CA ILE A 165 -4.76 14.86 3.66
C ILE A 165 -5.38 14.14 4.86
N LEU A 166 -4.81 14.38 6.04
CA LEU A 166 -5.32 13.90 7.33
C LEU A 166 -5.96 15.08 8.08
N LYS A 167 -7.19 15.44 7.73
CA LYS A 167 -7.84 16.66 8.20
C LYS A 167 -8.20 16.57 9.68
N PRO A 168 -7.64 17.43 10.55
CA PRO A 168 -7.91 17.39 11.99
C PRO A 168 -9.36 17.79 12.30
N PHE A 169 -9.88 17.23 13.38
CA PHE A 169 -11.14 17.66 13.97
C PHE A 169 -10.88 18.38 15.30
N TYR A 170 -11.34 19.64 15.37
CA TYR A 170 -11.24 20.51 16.53
C TYR A 170 -12.50 20.37 17.38
N HIS A 171 -12.34 19.82 18.58
CA HIS A 171 -13.44 19.64 19.52
C HIS A 171 -13.77 20.94 20.25
N SER A 172 -15.02 21.08 20.69
CA SER A 172 -15.48 22.22 21.50
C SER A 172 -14.76 22.37 22.85
N ASN A 173 -14.09 21.31 23.32
CA ASN A 173 -13.25 21.32 24.52
C ASN A 173 -11.78 21.69 24.24
N ASN A 174 -11.47 22.28 23.07
CA ASN A 174 -10.13 22.66 22.60
C ASN A 174 -9.14 21.50 22.42
N THR A 175 -9.61 20.25 22.34
CA THR A 175 -8.77 19.12 21.94
C THR A 175 -8.80 18.93 20.43
N VAL A 176 -7.75 18.31 19.87
CA VAL A 176 -7.65 18.06 18.42
C VAL A 176 -7.33 16.61 18.15
N THR A 177 -8.19 15.98 17.35
CA THR A 177 -8.04 14.59 16.92
C THR A 177 -7.74 14.54 15.44
N TYR A 178 -6.97 13.54 15.03
CA TYR A 178 -6.47 13.44 13.67
C TYR A 178 -6.77 12.04 13.15
N PRO A 179 -7.24 11.91 11.90
CA PRO A 179 -7.38 10.61 11.26
C PRO A 179 -6.06 9.85 11.25
N ASN A 180 -6.13 8.53 11.15
CA ASN A 180 -4.96 7.65 11.21
C ASN A 180 -4.05 7.93 12.43
N GLU A 181 -4.66 8.21 13.59
CA GLU A 181 -4.00 8.62 14.84
C GLU A 181 -3.05 9.84 14.69
N GLY A 182 -3.13 10.55 13.56
CA GLY A 182 -2.24 11.64 13.17
C GLY A 182 -0.78 11.22 12.99
N ILE A 183 -0.52 9.99 12.53
CA ILE A 183 0.84 9.57 12.13
C ILE A 183 1.50 10.67 11.28
N ARG A 184 2.75 11.04 11.63
CA ARG A 184 3.40 12.18 10.99
C ARG A 184 3.92 11.82 9.62
N GLN A 185 4.01 12.81 8.74
CA GLN A 185 4.81 12.71 7.55
C GLN A 185 6.24 12.31 7.94
N PRO A 186 6.83 11.29 7.30
CA PRO A 186 8.25 11.00 7.49
C PRO A 186 9.10 12.15 6.90
N THR A 187 10.38 12.20 7.27
CA THR A 187 11.34 13.19 6.78
C THR A 187 12.41 12.50 5.96
N ILE A 188 12.64 12.98 4.73
CA ILE A 188 13.76 12.57 3.90
C ILE A 188 14.97 13.42 4.29
N SER A 189 16.06 12.79 4.74
CA SER A 189 17.31 13.50 5.03
C SER A 189 18.21 13.60 3.80
N ALA A 190 18.14 12.62 2.90
CA ALA A 190 18.86 12.61 1.63
C ALA A 190 18.20 11.64 0.64
N ALA A 191 18.21 12.01 -0.64
CA ALA A 191 17.81 11.17 -1.77
C ALA A 191 18.91 11.15 -2.83
N ALA A 192 19.18 9.96 -3.35
CA ALA A 192 20.16 9.67 -4.39
C ALA A 192 19.56 8.66 -5.38
N THR A 193 20.14 8.54 -6.57
CA THR A 193 19.63 7.65 -7.62
C THR A 193 19.51 6.18 -7.19
N ASN A 194 20.29 5.74 -6.20
CA ASN A 194 20.30 4.38 -5.67
C ASN A 194 19.90 4.28 -4.19
N GLN A 195 19.52 5.37 -3.52
CA GLN A 195 19.20 5.33 -2.09
C GLN A 195 18.32 6.49 -1.62
N VAL A 196 17.38 6.21 -0.71
CA VAL A 196 16.67 7.24 0.06
C VAL A 196 16.81 6.95 1.55
N ARG A 197 17.13 7.97 2.34
CA ARG A 197 17.33 7.84 3.80
C ARG A 197 16.59 8.95 4.55
N GLY A 198 16.26 8.67 5.80
CA GLY A 198 15.55 9.62 6.65
C GLY A 198 15.02 8.98 7.92
N ASN A 199 13.98 9.57 8.50
CA ASN A 199 13.32 9.05 9.69
C ASN A 199 11.80 9.22 9.63
N SER A 200 11.07 8.38 10.37
CA SER A 200 9.63 8.50 10.60
C SER A 200 9.31 8.52 12.09
N LYS A 201 8.25 9.22 12.46
CA LYS A 201 7.79 9.38 13.84
C LYS A 201 6.27 9.22 13.94
N LEU A 202 5.83 8.66 15.05
CA LEU A 202 4.43 8.73 15.46
C LEU A 202 4.09 10.16 15.90
N ARG A 203 2.79 10.45 16.04
CA ARG A 203 2.31 11.75 16.53
C ARG A 203 2.84 12.11 17.92
N SER A 204 3.04 11.12 18.76
CA SER A 204 3.61 11.25 20.11
C SER A 204 5.09 11.65 20.12
N ASN A 205 5.71 11.92 18.96
CA ASN A 205 7.17 12.09 18.78
C ASN A 205 8.00 10.82 18.99
N ALA A 206 7.38 9.69 19.35
CA ALA A 206 8.06 8.41 19.39
C ALA A 206 8.55 7.98 17.99
N ALA A 207 9.63 7.20 17.96
CA ALA A 207 10.10 6.55 16.75
C ALA A 207 9.00 5.68 16.15
N CYS A 208 8.75 5.82 14.85
CA CYS A 208 7.86 4.91 14.12
C CYS A 208 8.67 3.65 13.81
N ALA A 209 8.76 2.71 14.75
CA ALA A 209 9.54 1.48 14.58
C ALA A 209 8.79 0.48 13.69
N ASN A 210 9.52 -0.20 12.79
CA ASN A 210 8.96 -1.16 11.83
C ASN A 210 7.85 -0.60 10.93
N CYS A 211 7.83 0.72 10.74
CA CYS A 211 6.90 1.37 9.83
C CYS A 211 7.37 1.15 8.40
N THR A 212 6.43 0.88 7.50
CA THR A 212 6.69 0.78 6.07
C THR A 212 6.82 2.17 5.50
N ILE A 213 7.91 2.43 4.78
CA ILE A 213 8.13 3.65 4.01
C ILE A 213 7.94 3.32 2.54
N GLU A 214 7.04 4.01 1.85
CA GLU A 214 6.86 3.91 0.41
C GLU A 214 7.46 5.13 -0.28
N ILE A 215 8.24 4.90 -1.34
CA ILE A 215 8.95 5.94 -2.08
C ILE A 215 8.29 6.18 -3.42
N PHE A 216 8.06 7.45 -3.73
CA PHE A 216 7.44 7.90 -4.97
C PHE A 216 8.29 8.97 -5.66
N ILE A 217 8.30 8.96 -6.98
CA ILE A 217 8.59 10.17 -7.76
C ILE A 217 7.39 11.09 -7.60
N ALA A 218 7.63 12.32 -7.15
CA ALA A 218 6.59 13.29 -6.86
C ALA A 218 6.00 13.90 -8.15
N ASP A 219 4.74 14.35 -8.10
CA ASP A 219 4.12 15.17 -9.14
C ASP A 219 4.56 16.64 -9.09
N LYS A 220 5.86 16.88 -8.95
CA LYS A 220 6.46 18.23 -8.89
C LYS A 220 7.78 18.26 -9.63
N SER A 221 8.13 19.44 -10.14
CA SER A 221 9.42 19.69 -10.82
C SER A 221 10.43 20.45 -9.96
N SER A 222 10.03 20.96 -8.79
CA SER A 222 10.90 21.65 -7.83
C SER A 222 10.64 21.18 -6.40
N THR A 223 11.61 21.39 -5.51
CA THR A 223 11.45 21.18 -4.05
C THR A 223 10.86 22.39 -3.34
N ASN A 224 10.85 23.54 -4.01
CA ASN A 224 10.33 24.81 -3.52
C ASN A 224 9.24 25.25 -4.50
N ASP A 225 7.99 24.91 -4.18
CA ASP A 225 6.84 25.45 -4.89
C ASP A 225 6.58 26.88 -4.37
N PRO A 226 6.45 27.90 -5.24
CA PRO A 226 6.06 29.24 -4.82
C PRO A 226 4.76 29.32 -4.02
N SER A 227 3.84 28.34 -4.15
CA SER A 227 2.63 28.25 -3.31
C SER A 227 2.93 27.88 -1.86
N GLY A 228 4.11 27.34 -1.57
CA GLY A 228 4.47 26.77 -0.27
C GLY A 228 4.18 25.28 -0.16
N ASP A 229 3.48 24.68 -1.14
CA ASP A 229 3.26 23.24 -1.21
C ASP A 229 4.53 22.50 -1.63
N ASN A 230 5.34 22.20 -0.62
CA ASN A 230 6.56 21.43 -0.80
C ASN A 230 6.34 19.94 -0.56
N ALA A 231 5.10 19.43 -0.50
CA ALA A 231 4.79 18.02 -0.27
C ALA A 231 4.04 17.45 -1.49
N GLY A 232 4.79 17.20 -2.56
CA GLY A 232 4.21 16.77 -3.83
C GLY A 232 3.51 15.40 -3.71
N GLU A 233 2.47 15.24 -4.53
CA GLU A 233 1.73 14.00 -4.70
C GLU A 233 2.61 12.82 -5.18
N GLY A 234 2.23 11.59 -4.84
CA GLY A 234 2.96 10.39 -5.24
C GLY A 234 2.62 9.91 -6.65
N ARG A 235 3.25 10.47 -7.68
CA ARG A 235 2.95 10.13 -9.09
C ARG A 235 3.37 8.72 -9.49
N THR A 236 4.56 8.28 -9.10
CA THR A 236 5.09 6.98 -9.53
C THR A 236 5.74 6.27 -8.37
N TYR A 237 5.16 5.13 -7.97
CA TYR A 237 5.74 4.27 -6.97
C TYR A 237 7.10 3.69 -7.44
N VAL A 238 8.09 3.76 -6.57
CA VAL A 238 9.47 3.34 -6.85
C VAL A 238 9.78 2.03 -6.11
N THR A 239 9.74 2.06 -4.79
CA THR A 239 10.05 0.93 -3.92
C THR A 239 9.55 1.21 -2.49
N ASN A 240 9.71 0.23 -1.59
CA ASN A 240 9.45 0.40 -0.17
C ASN A 240 10.61 -0.17 0.68
N GLY A 241 10.56 0.13 1.98
CA GLY A 241 11.40 -0.50 2.99
C GLY A 241 10.84 -0.22 4.37
N THR A 242 11.56 -0.63 5.41
CA THR A 242 11.11 -0.46 6.80
C THR A 242 12.06 0.41 7.60
N THR A 243 11.52 1.05 8.64
CA THR A 243 12.31 1.74 9.66
C THR A 243 12.89 0.78 10.70
N ASP A 244 14.04 1.14 11.27
CA ASP A 244 14.60 0.50 12.45
C ASP A 244 13.83 0.87 13.74
N SER A 245 14.27 0.35 14.88
CA SER A 245 13.66 0.63 16.19
C SER A 245 13.72 2.11 16.61
N SER A 246 14.62 2.89 16.00
CA SER A 246 14.77 4.33 16.22
C SER A 246 13.98 5.16 15.19
N GLY A 247 13.26 4.50 14.28
CA GLY A 247 12.45 5.16 13.25
C GLY A 247 13.28 5.62 12.05
N ASN A 248 14.57 5.28 11.97
CA ASN A 248 15.41 5.64 10.83
C ASN A 248 15.23 4.63 9.70
N PHE A 249 15.34 5.08 8.45
CA PHE A 249 15.33 4.22 7.29
C PHE A 249 16.48 4.56 6.35
N SER A 250 16.93 3.53 5.61
CA SER A 250 17.97 3.63 4.61
C SER A 250 17.71 2.61 3.51
N ILE A 251 16.95 3.02 2.50
CA ILE A 251 16.34 2.12 1.52
C ILE A 251 17.11 2.21 0.21
N GLY A 252 17.64 1.08 -0.25
CA GLY A 252 18.27 0.97 -1.57
C GLY A 252 17.21 0.99 -2.68
N VAL A 253 17.47 1.75 -3.75
CA VAL A 253 16.62 1.81 -4.95
C VAL A 253 17.21 0.86 -5.99
N CYS A 254 16.89 -0.43 -5.82
CA CYS A 254 17.46 -1.52 -6.61
C CYS A 254 16.45 -2.15 -7.60
N GLY A 255 15.25 -1.57 -7.69
CA GLY A 255 14.13 -2.09 -8.49
C GLY A 255 14.17 -1.65 -9.95
N THR A 256 13.09 -1.99 -10.68
CA THR A 256 12.94 -1.65 -12.11
C THR A 256 12.61 -0.18 -12.35
N THR A 257 11.94 0.47 -11.40
CA THR A 257 11.71 1.92 -11.44
C THR A 257 12.95 2.61 -10.88
N THR A 258 13.65 3.35 -11.74
CA THR A 258 14.88 4.05 -11.36
C THR A 258 14.62 5.49 -10.97
N LEU A 259 15.42 6.01 -10.04
CA LEU A 259 15.50 7.44 -9.77
C LEU A 259 16.63 8.05 -10.62
N ASN A 260 16.34 9.18 -11.23
CA ASN A 260 17.28 9.97 -12.02
C ASN A 260 17.63 11.26 -11.27
N GLN A 261 18.87 11.72 -11.44
CA GLN A 261 19.32 12.96 -10.82
C GLN A 261 18.42 14.15 -11.24
N GLY A 262 18.03 14.96 -10.26
CA GLY A 262 17.14 16.11 -10.46
C GLY A 262 15.64 15.80 -10.40
N GLN A 263 15.24 14.52 -10.36
CA GLN A 263 13.87 14.17 -10.03
C GLN A 263 13.53 14.58 -8.59
N ILE A 264 12.25 14.83 -8.34
CA ILE A 264 11.74 15.11 -7.00
C ILE A 264 11.13 13.84 -6.43
N VAL A 265 11.48 13.51 -5.19
CA VAL A 265 10.90 12.39 -4.46
C VAL A 265 10.11 12.85 -3.25
N THR A 266 9.07 12.08 -2.96
CA THR A 266 8.22 12.18 -1.79
C THR A 266 8.01 10.78 -1.22
N ILE A 267 7.65 10.68 0.05
CA ILE A 267 7.43 9.39 0.71
C ILE A 267 6.23 9.45 1.64
N THR A 268 5.64 8.28 1.92
CA THR A 268 4.68 8.10 3.02
C THR A 268 5.26 7.13 4.06
N SER A 269 4.69 7.13 5.25
CA SER A 269 4.93 6.08 6.24
C SER A 269 3.62 5.45 6.68
N THR A 270 3.63 4.13 6.84
CA THR A 270 2.51 3.36 7.39
C THR A 270 2.96 2.60 8.62
N ASP A 271 2.31 2.82 9.76
CA ASP A 271 2.63 2.08 10.98
C ASP A 271 2.09 0.64 10.97
N THR A 272 2.44 -0.12 11.99
CA THR A 272 2.05 -1.55 12.11
C THR A 272 0.57 -1.76 12.37
N LYS A 273 -0.21 -0.71 12.68
CA LYS A 273 -1.66 -0.76 12.83
C LYS A 273 -2.39 -0.44 11.52
N GLY A 274 -1.66 0.05 10.51
CA GLY A 274 -2.21 0.43 9.21
C GLY A 274 -2.53 1.91 9.08
N ASN A 275 -2.06 2.78 9.99
CA ASN A 275 -2.19 4.22 9.84
C ASN A 275 -1.17 4.72 8.80
N THR A 276 -1.62 5.21 7.65
CA THR A 276 -0.74 5.86 6.66
C THR A 276 -0.72 7.38 6.82
N SER A 277 0.47 7.99 6.72
CA SER A 277 0.70 9.43 6.77
C SER A 277 0.37 10.15 5.47
N GLN A 278 0.30 11.47 5.54
CA GLN A 278 0.42 12.32 4.34
C GLN A 278 1.83 12.16 3.71
N PHE A 279 2.00 12.72 2.51
CA PHE A 279 3.28 12.79 1.81
C PHE A 279 4.28 13.70 2.54
N SER A 280 5.56 13.34 2.53
CA SER A 280 6.64 14.14 3.10
C SER A 280 6.94 15.39 2.28
N ALA A 281 7.70 16.32 2.88
CA ALA A 281 8.38 17.35 2.11
C ALA A 281 9.28 16.73 1.02
N ASN A 282 9.31 17.39 -0.13
CA ASN A 282 10.00 17.02 -1.35
C ASN A 282 11.51 17.12 -1.18
N VAL A 283 12.24 16.18 -1.76
CA VAL A 283 13.70 16.23 -1.86
C VAL A 283 14.14 15.93 -3.29
N ALA A 284 15.08 16.72 -3.80
CA ALA A 284 15.69 16.46 -5.10
C ALA A 284 16.67 15.28 -5.02
N VAL A 285 16.60 14.40 -6.01
CA VAL A 285 17.51 13.26 -6.15
C VAL A 285 18.89 13.74 -6.56
N GLY A 286 19.88 13.49 -5.72
CA GLY A 286 21.29 13.70 -5.99
C GLY A 286 21.96 12.53 -6.73
N ALA A 287 23.27 12.63 -6.91
CA ALA A 287 24.07 11.55 -7.48
C ALA A 287 24.07 10.29 -6.60
N ALA A 288 24.36 9.14 -7.19
CA ALA A 288 24.48 7.87 -6.49
C ALA A 288 25.44 7.95 -5.30
N VAL A 289 25.09 7.26 -4.20
CA VAL A 289 25.95 7.15 -3.02
C VAL A 289 26.91 5.96 -3.14
N THR A 290 28.05 6.03 -2.43
CA THR A 290 29.03 4.96 -2.31
C THR A 290 29.26 4.59 -0.83
N PRO A 291 29.40 3.29 -0.47
CA PRO A 291 29.20 2.12 -1.32
C PRO A 291 27.74 2.00 -1.79
N ASP A 292 27.54 1.37 -2.95
CA ASP A 292 26.21 1.19 -3.52
C ASP A 292 25.41 0.20 -2.64
N PRO A 293 24.28 0.61 -2.03
CA PRO A 293 23.44 -0.29 -1.24
C PRO A 293 22.85 -1.44 -2.05
N CYS A 294 22.86 -1.34 -3.39
CA CYS A 294 22.39 -2.37 -4.29
C CYS A 294 23.52 -3.30 -4.79
N ALA A 295 24.78 -3.08 -4.38
CA ALA A 295 25.88 -3.95 -4.78
C ALA A 295 25.69 -5.36 -4.22
N GLU A 296 25.80 -6.36 -5.09
CA GLU A 296 25.84 -7.77 -4.67
C GLU A 296 27.07 -7.99 -3.78
N PRO A 297 26.94 -8.72 -2.66
CA PRO A 297 28.09 -9.04 -1.83
C PRO A 297 29.12 -9.83 -2.67
N SER A 298 30.37 -9.37 -2.65
CA SER A 298 31.47 -10.07 -3.33
C SER A 298 31.48 -11.53 -2.87
N PRO A 299 31.62 -12.52 -3.79
CA PRO A 299 31.66 -13.92 -3.41
C PRO A 299 32.74 -14.14 -2.36
N THR A 300 32.38 -14.77 -1.24
CA THR A 300 33.37 -15.19 -0.25
C THR A 300 34.37 -16.11 -0.95
N PRO A 301 35.69 -15.89 -0.78
CA PRO A 301 36.68 -16.77 -1.39
C PRO A 301 36.39 -18.21 -0.97
N SER A 302 36.23 -19.09 -1.95
CA SER A 302 35.99 -20.52 -1.71
C SER A 302 37.09 -21.05 -0.79
N PRO A 303 36.76 -21.80 0.28
CA PRO A 303 37.78 -22.39 1.14
C PRO A 303 38.74 -23.22 0.28
N SER A 304 40.04 -22.99 0.47
CA SER A 304 41.09 -23.79 -0.17
C SER A 304 40.82 -25.28 0.10
N PRO A 305 40.93 -26.17 -0.92
CA PRO A 305 40.67 -27.58 -0.72
C PRO A 305 41.53 -28.11 0.44
N SER A 306 40.85 -28.66 1.45
CA SER A 306 41.51 -29.37 2.55
C SER A 306 42.35 -30.52 1.96
N PRO A 307 43.60 -30.74 2.41
CA PRO A 307 44.41 -31.84 1.93
C PRO A 307 43.65 -33.16 2.12
N SER A 308 43.57 -33.94 1.04
CA SER A 308 42.93 -35.26 1.03
C SER A 308 43.53 -36.14 2.12
N PRO A 309 42.72 -36.81 2.97
CA PRO A 309 43.24 -37.70 3.99
C PRO A 309 44.04 -38.82 3.33
N THR A 310 45.25 -39.05 3.85
CA THR A 310 46.10 -40.19 3.48
C THR A 310 45.33 -41.49 3.71
N PRO A 311 45.29 -42.42 2.74
CA PRO A 311 44.56 -43.68 2.89
C PRO A 311 45.05 -44.43 4.13
N SER A 312 44.12 -44.71 5.06
CA SER A 312 44.37 -45.51 6.25
C SER A 312 44.69 -46.95 5.85
N ALA A 313 45.68 -47.54 6.52
CA ALA A 313 46.11 -48.91 6.27
C ALA A 313 44.94 -49.89 6.37
N THR A 314 44.82 -50.76 5.37
CA THR A 314 43.82 -51.82 5.29
C THR A 314 43.95 -52.75 6.51
N PRO A 315 42.90 -52.95 7.32
CA PRO A 315 42.99 -53.89 8.44
C PRO A 315 43.16 -55.33 7.92
N SER A 316 44.08 -56.06 8.57
CA SER A 316 44.41 -57.46 8.33
C SER A 316 43.18 -58.37 8.53
N PRO A 317 42.95 -59.40 7.69
CA PRO A 317 41.76 -60.25 7.79
C PRO A 317 41.72 -61.00 9.13
N THR A 318 40.60 -60.87 9.84
CA THR A 318 40.23 -61.68 11.00
C THR A 318 40.05 -63.16 10.59
N PRO A 319 40.54 -64.13 11.38
CA PRO A 319 40.39 -65.55 11.06
C PRO A 319 38.92 -66.01 11.11
N SER A 320 38.57 -66.87 10.16
CA SER A 320 37.25 -67.46 9.93
C SER A 320 36.77 -68.29 11.13
N PRO A 321 35.55 -68.08 11.67
CA PRO A 321 34.99 -68.96 12.68
C PRO A 321 34.56 -70.31 12.08
N SER A 322 34.78 -71.36 12.87
CA SER A 322 34.44 -72.77 12.62
C SER A 322 32.93 -72.99 12.41
N PRO A 323 32.49 -73.93 11.54
CA PRO A 323 31.07 -74.14 11.25
C PRO A 323 30.31 -74.71 12.45
N SER A 324 29.18 -74.07 12.77
CA SER A 324 28.20 -74.52 13.75
C SER A 324 27.22 -75.53 13.13
N PRO A 325 26.77 -76.58 13.86
CA PRO A 325 25.94 -77.64 13.30
C PRO A 325 24.52 -77.19 12.97
N SER A 326 23.99 -77.78 11.90
CA SER A 326 22.66 -77.55 11.32
C SER A 326 21.52 -77.99 12.26
N PRO A 327 20.51 -77.13 12.50
CA PRO A 327 19.24 -77.56 13.07
C PRO A 327 18.20 -77.90 11.98
N SER A 328 17.46 -78.98 12.27
CA SER A 328 16.40 -79.65 11.51
C SER A 328 15.16 -78.78 11.21
N PRO A 329 14.41 -79.03 10.11
CA PRO A 329 13.26 -78.20 9.73
C PRO A 329 11.98 -78.55 10.51
N SER A 330 11.12 -77.55 10.71
CA SER A 330 9.70 -77.72 11.08
C SER A 330 8.90 -76.45 10.72
N PRO A 331 7.55 -76.48 10.63
CA PRO A 331 6.83 -76.42 9.36
C PRO A 331 6.07 -75.10 9.17
N GLY A 332 5.74 -74.81 7.90
CA GLY A 332 5.13 -73.55 7.46
C GLY A 332 3.68 -73.32 7.90
N LEU A 333 3.32 -72.04 7.89
CA LEU A 333 1.96 -71.49 7.96
C LEU A 333 1.86 -70.28 6.99
N PRO A 334 0.65 -69.95 6.51
CA PRO A 334 0.41 -69.53 5.12
C PRO A 334 0.41 -68.01 4.90
N LEU A 335 0.59 -67.63 3.64
CA LEU A 335 0.51 -66.26 3.13
C LEU A 335 -0.89 -65.64 3.35
N PRO A 336 -0.99 -64.33 3.68
CA PRO A 336 -2.25 -63.61 3.62
C PRO A 336 -2.71 -63.37 2.16
N PRO A 337 -4.03 -63.30 1.90
CA PRO A 337 -4.60 -63.27 0.56
C PRO A 337 -4.38 -61.92 -0.15
N ARG A 338 -4.08 -62.02 -1.45
CA ARG A 338 -4.02 -60.90 -2.41
C ARG A 338 -5.44 -60.43 -2.75
N VAL A 339 -5.69 -59.14 -2.58
CA VAL A 339 -6.91 -58.47 -3.06
C VAL A 339 -6.76 -58.22 -4.56
N TRP A 340 -7.66 -58.79 -5.36
CA TRP A 340 -7.79 -58.54 -6.79
C TRP A 340 -8.84 -57.45 -7.03
N PHE A 341 -8.47 -56.39 -7.77
CA PHE A 341 -9.42 -55.46 -8.37
C PHE A 341 -9.89 -56.03 -9.72
N PRO A 342 -11.20 -56.11 -9.99
CA PRO A 342 -11.67 -56.40 -11.34
C PRO A 342 -11.52 -55.15 -12.22
N LEU A 343 -10.74 -55.32 -13.29
CA LEU A 343 -10.73 -54.47 -14.47
C LEU A 343 -12.13 -54.47 -15.11
N VAL A 344 -12.68 -53.28 -15.28
CA VAL A 344 -13.79 -53.02 -16.19
C VAL A 344 -13.27 -53.14 -17.63
N LYS A 345 -14.00 -53.87 -18.46
CA LYS A 345 -13.92 -53.85 -19.92
C LYS A 345 -15.30 -54.11 -20.51
N PRO A 346 -15.55 -53.74 -21.78
CA PRO A 346 -15.06 -52.57 -22.52
C PRO A 346 -16.10 -51.44 -22.54
#